data_AF-A0A6N9BGW9-F1
#
_entry.id   AF-A0A6N9BGW9-F1
#
_cell.length_a   1.000
_cell.length_b   1.000
_cell.length_c   1.000
_cell.angle_alpha   90.00
_cell.angle_beta   90.00
_cell.angle_gamma   90.00
#
_symmetry.space_group_name_H-M   'P 1'
#
loop_
_entity.id
_entity.type
_entity.pdbx_description
1 polymer ?
#
loop_
_entity_poly.entity_id
_entity_poly.type
_entity_poly.pdbx_seq_one_letter_code
_entity_poly.pdbx_strand_id
1 'polypeptide(L)' 'MPRETMPRIFFADPNYSFEEAVCRGCGCHDFDACEDEEAGMACWWVEPDLCSACAAEMAARLDPAMAGLWAGDAE' A
#
# COMPACT_ATOMS: atom_id res chain seq x y z
N MET A 1 3.21 51.28 3.52
CA MET A 1 3.35 50.09 2.66
C MET A 1 4.29 50.47 1.51
N PRO A 2 5.01 49.55 0.84
CA PRO A 2 5.23 48.13 1.09
C PRO A 2 6.70 47.70 0.91
N ARG A 3 7.19 46.84 1.79
CA ARG A 3 8.49 46.20 1.62
C ARG A 3 8.31 44.77 1.08
N GLU A 4 8.44 44.70 -0.25
CA GLU A 4 9.28 43.72 -0.97
C GLU A 4 8.77 42.26 -0.97
N THR A 5 8.21 41.87 -2.13
CA THR A 5 8.65 40.69 -2.88
C THR A 5 8.67 39.35 -2.15
N MET A 6 7.61 38.55 -2.31
CA MET A 6 7.68 37.32 -3.12
C MET A 6 6.31 36.63 -3.24
N PRO A 7 6.07 35.95 -4.37
CA PRO A 7 4.75 35.64 -4.87
C PRO A 7 4.13 34.47 -4.10
N ARG A 8 2.79 34.46 -4.00
CA ARG A 8 1.96 33.41 -3.38
C ARG A 8 1.94 32.11 -4.22
N ILE A 9 3.10 31.69 -4.72
CA ILE A 9 3.32 30.48 -5.51
C ILE A 9 4.71 29.90 -5.18
N PHE A 10 4.85 29.30 -4.00
CA PHE A 10 5.94 28.37 -3.71
C PHE A 10 5.34 27.01 -3.34
N PHE A 11 4.73 26.39 -4.36
CA PHE A 11 4.77 24.97 -4.67
C PHE A 11 4.64 23.99 -3.49
N ALA A 12 3.42 23.86 -2.97
CA ALA A 12 2.86 22.51 -3.03
C ALA A 12 2.52 22.30 -4.50
N ASP A 13 3.09 21.28 -5.14
CA ASP A 13 2.50 20.80 -6.38
C ASP A 13 0.99 20.64 -6.11
N PRO A 14 0.06 21.23 -6.90
CA PRO A 14 -1.37 20.98 -6.73
C PRO A 14 -1.71 19.50 -7.03
N ASN A 15 -0.72 18.73 -7.47
CA ASN A 15 -0.70 17.29 -7.63
C ASN A 15 0.14 16.57 -6.54
N TYR A 16 0.57 17.25 -5.48
CA TYR A 16 0.98 16.60 -4.24
C TYR A 16 -0.25 16.56 -3.35
N SER A 17 -1.24 15.79 -3.80
CA SER A 17 -2.18 15.26 -2.86
C SER A 17 -1.33 14.42 -1.90
N PHE A 18 -1.27 14.81 -0.64
CA PHE A 18 -1.23 13.82 0.42
C PHE A 18 -2.59 13.10 0.38
N GLU A 19 -2.88 12.45 -0.77
CA GLU A 19 -3.87 11.40 -0.90
C GLU A 19 -3.29 10.35 0.02
N GLU A 20 -3.69 10.44 1.28
CA GLU A 20 -3.42 9.46 2.32
C GLU A 20 -3.58 8.12 1.63
N ALA A 21 -2.48 7.39 1.41
CA ALA A 21 -2.57 6.06 0.87
C ALA A 21 -3.49 5.32 1.86
N VAL A 22 -4.66 4.91 1.37
CA VAL A 22 -5.65 4.17 2.15
C VAL A 22 -5.80 2.83 1.48
N CYS A 23 -5.58 1.77 2.24
CA CYS A 23 -5.70 0.43 1.73
C CYS A 23 -7.17 0.17 1.40
N ARG A 24 -7.48 -0.17 0.15
CA ARG A 24 -8.84 -0.50 -0.28
C ARG A 24 -9.41 -1.78 0.38
N GLY A 25 -8.54 -2.61 0.94
CA GLY A 25 -8.90 -3.89 1.58
C GLY A 25 -9.32 -3.72 3.03
N CYS A 26 -8.46 -3.12 3.85
CA CYS A 26 -8.69 -2.96 5.29
C CYS A 26 -8.88 -1.50 5.75
N GLY A 27 -8.60 -0.52 4.91
CA GLY A 27 -8.69 0.91 5.25
C GLY A 27 -7.52 1.46 6.07
N CYS A 28 -6.44 0.69 6.28
CA CYS A 28 -5.25 1.19 6.97
C CYS A 28 -4.60 2.33 6.19
N HIS A 29 -3.93 3.24 6.91
CA HIS A 29 -3.17 4.33 6.31
C HIS A 29 -1.78 4.48 6.98
N ASP A 30 -0.91 5.36 6.50
CA ASP A 30 0.50 5.46 6.94
C ASP A 30 0.70 5.69 8.45
N PHE A 31 -0.29 6.29 9.13
CA PHE A 31 -0.26 6.54 10.58
C PHE A 31 -1.03 5.50 11.41
N ASP A 32 -1.76 4.60 10.76
CA ASP A 32 -2.59 3.56 11.37
C ASP A 32 -2.44 2.26 10.56
N ALA A 33 -1.22 1.70 10.59
CA ALA A 33 -0.90 0.46 9.91
C ALA A 33 -1.55 -0.73 10.64
N CYS A 34 -2.23 -1.60 9.90
CA CYS A 34 -2.76 -2.84 10.46
C CYS A 34 -1.64 -3.85 10.72
N GLU A 35 -1.88 -4.81 11.61
CA GLU A 35 -0.95 -5.92 11.85
C GLU A 35 -1.18 -7.02 10.80
N ASP A 36 -0.10 -7.48 10.18
CA ASP A 36 -0.10 -8.65 9.32
C ASP A 36 -0.17 -9.90 10.20
N GLU A 37 -1.29 -10.62 10.15
CA GLU A 37 -1.51 -11.80 11.01
C GLU A 37 -0.54 -12.96 10.72
N GLU A 38 0.09 -12.97 9.55
CA GLU A 38 0.98 -14.04 9.10
C GLU A 38 2.43 -13.78 9.52
N ALA A 39 2.86 -12.53 9.44
CA ALA A 39 4.22 -12.10 9.80
C ALA A 39 4.32 -11.50 11.22
N GLY A 40 3.20 -11.17 11.87
CA GLY A 40 3.17 -10.56 13.20
C GLY A 40 3.84 -9.18 13.24
N MET A 41 3.80 -8.46 12.13
CA MET A 41 4.46 -7.16 11.96
C MET A 41 3.49 -6.14 11.34
N ALA A 42 3.75 -4.85 11.56
CA ALA A 42 2.97 -3.80 10.91
C ALA A 42 3.03 -3.95 9.38
N CYS A 43 1.87 -3.83 8.72
CA CYS A 43 1.79 -3.90 7.28
C CYS A 43 2.56 -2.76 6.62
N TRP A 44 3.05 -3.00 5.41
CA TRP A 44 3.68 -1.97 4.58
C TRP A 44 2.92 -1.81 3.28
N TRP A 45 3.08 -0.66 2.64
CA TRP A 45 2.48 -0.42 1.32
C TRP A 45 3.18 -1.24 0.25
N VAL A 46 2.40 -2.01 -0.51
CA VAL A 46 2.87 -2.66 -1.74
C VAL A 46 2.43 -1.91 -2.99
N GLU A 47 1.26 -1.27 -2.92
CA GLU A 47 0.66 -0.41 -3.96
C GLU A 47 0.04 0.83 -3.31
N PRO A 48 -0.19 1.93 -4.05
CA PRO A 48 -0.76 3.16 -3.51
C PRO A 48 -2.15 2.98 -2.86
N ASP A 49 -2.91 1.97 -3.27
CA ASP A 49 -4.22 1.61 -2.69
C ASP A 49 -4.24 0.23 -1.99
N LEU A 50 -3.09 -0.38 -1.70
CA LEU A 50 -3.03 -1.74 -1.12
C LEU A 50 -1.84 -1.97 -0.18
N CYS A 51 -2.11 -2.49 1.02
CA CYS A 51 -1.09 -2.93 1.98
C CYS A 51 -0.70 -4.41 1.80
N SER A 52 0.46 -4.79 2.34
CA SER A 52 1.02 -6.14 2.27
C SER A 52 0.10 -7.22 2.81
N ALA A 53 -0.58 -6.95 3.93
CA ALA A 53 -1.52 -7.89 4.55
C ALA A 53 -2.70 -8.20 3.61
N CYS A 54 -3.30 -7.17 3.02
CA CYS A 54 -4.36 -7.36 2.04
C CYS A 54 -3.84 -7.94 0.73
N ALA A 55 -2.60 -7.64 0.32
CA ALA A 55 -2.01 -8.20 -0.88
C ALA A 55 -1.76 -9.71 -0.75
N ALA A 56 -1.34 -10.19 0.42
CA ALA A 56 -1.20 -11.61 0.71
C ALA A 56 -2.55 -12.34 0.59
N GLU A 57 -3.63 -11.79 1.17
CA GLU A 57 -4.97 -12.34 1.01
C GLU A 57 -5.43 -12.38 -0.47
N MET A 58 -5.14 -11.33 -1.23
CA MET A 58 -5.52 -11.26 -2.65
C MET A 58 -4.70 -12.23 -3.49
N ALA A 59 -3.41 -12.40 -3.19
CA ALA A 59 -2.55 -13.40 -3.82
C ALA A 59 -3.03 -14.83 -3.50
N ALA A 60 -3.39 -15.11 -2.24
CA ALA A 60 -3.96 -16.39 -1.83
C ALA A 60 -5.31 -16.69 -2.52
N ARG A 61 -6.12 -15.67 -2.79
CA ARG A 61 -7.38 -15.80 -3.55
C ARG A 61 -7.17 -16.06 -5.04
N LEU A 62 -6.10 -15.55 -5.63
CA LEU A 62 -5.81 -15.69 -7.04
C LEU A 62 -5.16 -17.03 -7.39
N ASP A 63 -4.71 -17.80 -6.40
CA ASP A 63 -4.00 -19.04 -6.69
C ASP A 63 -4.36 -20.26 -5.82
N PRO A 64 -5.42 -21.00 -6.20
CA PRO A 64 -5.53 -22.43 -5.93
C PRO A 64 -4.92 -23.30 -7.04
N ALA A 65 -4.36 -22.72 -8.11
CA ALA A 65 -4.01 -23.43 -9.35
C ALA A 65 -2.50 -23.75 -9.52
N MET A 66 -1.59 -23.01 -8.89
CA MET A 66 -0.14 -23.24 -8.90
C MET A 66 0.35 -24.04 -7.70
N ALA A 67 -0.46 -24.22 -6.65
CA ALA A 67 -0.21 -25.22 -5.59
C ALA A 67 -0.22 -26.68 -6.10
N GLY A 68 -0.73 -26.94 -7.31
CA GLY A 68 -0.79 -28.26 -7.93
C GLY A 68 0.27 -28.54 -9.00
N LEU A 69 1.15 -27.59 -9.33
CA LEU A 69 2.06 -27.70 -10.49
C LEU A 69 3.54 -27.93 -10.11
N TRP A 70 3.84 -28.04 -8.81
CA TRP A 70 5.14 -28.51 -8.28
C TRP A 70 5.07 -29.89 -7.60
N ALA A 71 4.01 -30.67 -7.82
CA ALA A 71 4.02 -32.11 -7.57
C ALA A 71 4.45 -32.86 -8.84
N GLY A 72 5.66 -32.57 -9.30
CA GLY A 72 6.37 -33.36 -10.31
C GLY A 72 7.63 -33.94 -9.69
N ASP A 73 7.73 -35.27 -9.71
CA ASP A 73 8.92 -36.11 -9.51
C ASP A 73 9.13 -36.77 -8.14
N ALA A 74 8.41 -37.88 -7.95
CA ALA A 74 8.81 -39.14 -7.30
C ALA A 74 7.56 -40.05 -7.42
N GLU A 75 7.52 -41.18 -8.11
CA GLU A 75 8.51 -42.13 -8.62
C GLU A 75 7.72 -43.16 -9.46
#